data_AF-A0A6M0RHC4-F1
#
_entry.id   AF-A0A6M0RHC4-F1
#
_cell.length_a   1.000
_cell.length_b   1.000
_cell.length_c   1.000
_cell.angle_alpha   90.00
_cell.angle_beta   90.00
_cell.angle_gamma   90.00
#
_symmetry.space_group_name_H-M   'P 1'
#
loop_
_entity.id
_entity.type
_entity.pdbx_description
1 polymer ?
#
loop_
_entity_poly.entity_id
_entity_poly.type
_entity_poly.pdbx_seq_one_letter_code
_entity_poly.pdbx_strand_id
1 'polypeptide(L)'
;MGKIKTLLFEKMKPELGKAGFNLVKTRNWFIRKQNQNVSFVFWIVSYKDQGNIRITPTTGVRFNNIEDIFHQCAGFDEKYKKYTLTLVSEIWRWKKTETSYQYILKSEDNVQDIAIQIVHDFWEDALKYYESYATLSQVDSELNNDPSGECIHQIMDFARCSRGIIAAKLCNRHNYEKLVQIYRERMLNQDKGFYLSSFDCIVNLLSC
;
A
#
# COMPACT_ATOMS: atom_id res chain seq x y z
N MET A 1 -13.15 20.86 6.38
CA MET A 1 -12.31 19.88 5.64
C MET A 1 -13.15 18.83 4.91
N GLY A 2 -14.25 18.33 5.52
CA GLY A 2 -15.10 17.29 4.94
C GLY A 2 -15.70 17.65 3.57
N LYS A 3 -16.32 18.82 3.40
CA LYS A 3 -17.06 19.16 2.17
C LYS A 3 -16.21 19.16 0.88
N ILE A 4 -15.07 19.87 0.88
CA ILE A 4 -14.16 19.94 -0.28
C ILE A 4 -13.60 18.55 -0.62
N LYS A 5 -13.22 17.76 0.39
CA LYS A 5 -12.72 16.40 0.17
C LYS A 5 -13.83 15.51 -0.42
N THR A 6 -15.04 15.54 0.16
CA THR A 6 -16.20 14.81 -0.38
C THR A 6 -16.47 15.17 -1.84
N LEU A 7 -16.43 16.47 -2.19
CA LEU A 7 -16.61 16.92 -3.57
C LEU A 7 -15.55 16.30 -4.50
N LEU A 8 -14.29 16.30 -4.10
CA LEU A 8 -13.21 15.66 -4.87
C LEU A 8 -13.51 14.17 -5.13
N PHE A 9 -13.91 13.41 -4.11
CA PHE A 9 -14.24 11.98 -4.26
C PHE A 9 -15.44 11.74 -5.17
N GLU A 10 -16.50 12.56 -5.06
CA GLU A 10 -17.66 12.44 -5.93
C GLU A 10 -17.32 12.79 -7.39
N LYS A 11 -16.38 13.72 -7.63
CA LYS A 11 -15.90 14.06 -8.99
C LYS A 11 -15.06 12.95 -9.63
N MET A 12 -14.22 12.26 -8.86
CA MET A 12 -13.39 11.17 -9.37
C MET A 12 -14.17 9.86 -9.58
N LYS A 13 -15.27 9.67 -8.83
CA LYS A 13 -16.02 8.41 -8.77
C LYS A 13 -16.51 7.89 -10.12
N PRO A 14 -17.11 8.68 -11.03
CA PRO A 14 -17.58 8.17 -12.31
C PRO A 14 -16.43 7.60 -13.15
N GLU A 15 -15.28 8.27 -13.16
CA GLU A 15 -14.12 7.88 -13.97
C GLU A 15 -13.43 6.63 -13.42
N LEU A 16 -13.15 6.58 -12.11
CA LEU A 16 -12.57 5.39 -11.48
C LEU A 16 -13.53 4.19 -11.53
N GLY A 17 -14.85 4.46 -11.53
CA GLY A 17 -15.88 3.44 -11.71
C GLY A 17 -15.79 2.70 -13.04
N LYS A 18 -15.35 3.37 -14.12
CA LYS A 18 -15.13 2.72 -15.43
C LYS A 18 -14.05 1.63 -15.37
N ALA A 19 -13.09 1.76 -14.45
CA ALA A 19 -12.06 0.74 -14.20
C ALA A 19 -12.48 -0.32 -13.17
N GLY A 20 -13.74 -0.31 -12.70
CA GLY A 20 -14.28 -1.26 -11.72
C GLY A 20 -14.05 -0.90 -10.26
N PHE A 21 -13.58 0.33 -9.96
CA PHE A 21 -13.35 0.78 -8.59
C PHE A 21 -14.62 1.36 -7.96
N ASN A 22 -14.90 0.95 -6.72
CA ASN A 22 -16.06 1.42 -5.96
C ASN A 22 -15.62 2.29 -4.77
N LEU A 23 -16.30 3.43 -4.58
CA LEU A 23 -16.03 4.34 -3.47
C LEU A 23 -16.62 3.80 -2.16
N VAL A 24 -15.74 3.49 -1.20
CA VAL A 24 -16.06 3.22 0.19
C VAL A 24 -16.05 4.55 0.97
N LYS A 25 -17.22 5.18 1.06
CA LYS A 25 -17.40 6.53 1.61
C LYS A 25 -16.87 6.71 3.03
N THR A 26 -17.02 5.70 3.89
CA THR A 26 -16.56 5.77 5.30
C THR A 26 -15.03 5.90 5.42
N ARG A 27 -14.28 5.61 4.36
CA ARG A 27 -12.81 5.68 4.32
C ARG A 27 -12.25 6.63 3.28
N ASN A 28 -13.08 7.09 2.34
CA ASN A 28 -12.63 7.80 1.16
C ASN A 28 -11.62 6.96 0.34
N TRP A 29 -11.92 5.68 0.17
CA TRP A 29 -11.11 4.72 -0.60
C TRP A 29 -11.89 4.24 -1.80
N PHE A 30 -11.24 4.13 -2.93
CA PHE A 30 -11.73 3.41 -4.09
C PHE A 30 -11.16 2.00 -4.05
N ILE A 31 -12.02 0.99 -4.10
CA ILE A 31 -11.61 -0.42 -4.02
C ILE A 31 -12.13 -1.19 -5.23
N ARG A 32 -11.24 -1.95 -5.87
CA ARG A 32 -11.57 -2.96 -6.87
C ARG A 32 -11.15 -4.33 -6.35
N LYS A 33 -12.10 -5.26 -6.21
CA LYS A 33 -11.78 -6.66 -5.92
C LYS A 33 -11.38 -7.34 -7.21
N GLN A 34 -10.17 -7.88 -7.27
CA GLN A 34 -9.72 -8.67 -8.42
C GLN A 34 -10.23 -10.10 -8.34
N ASN A 35 -10.16 -10.69 -7.13
CA ASN A 35 -10.73 -12.00 -6.80
C ASN A 35 -10.96 -12.08 -5.27
N GLN A 36 -11.21 -13.27 -4.74
CA GLN A 36 -11.45 -13.47 -3.30
C GLN A 36 -10.24 -13.12 -2.42
N ASN A 37 -9.02 -13.20 -2.95
CA ASN A 37 -7.78 -13.01 -2.22
C ASN A 37 -7.10 -11.67 -2.52
N VAL A 38 -7.38 -11.05 -3.67
CA VAL A 38 -6.66 -9.86 -4.13
C VAL A 38 -7.61 -8.68 -4.31
N SER A 39 -7.23 -7.53 -3.73
CA SER A 39 -7.92 -6.25 -3.92
C SER A 39 -6.96 -5.12 -4.19
N PHE A 40 -7.37 -4.21 -5.07
CA PHE A 40 -6.65 -2.97 -5.37
C PHE A 40 -7.36 -1.80 -4.72
N VAL A 41 -6.56 -0.89 -4.16
CA VAL A 41 -7.06 0.26 -3.41
C VAL A 41 -6.39 1.52 -3.93
N PHE A 42 -7.19 2.55 -4.17
CA PHE A 42 -6.76 3.88 -4.51
C PHE A 42 -7.36 4.87 -3.51
N TRP A 43 -6.56 5.76 -2.94
CA TRP A 43 -7.05 6.79 -2.03
C TRP A 43 -6.20 8.04 -2.06
N ILE A 44 -6.67 9.05 -1.34
CA ILE A 44 -6.00 10.33 -1.21
C ILE A 44 -5.53 10.52 0.23
N VAL A 45 -4.20 10.54 0.43
CA VAL A 45 -3.59 11.06 1.65
C VAL A 45 -3.70 12.59 1.61
N SER A 46 -4.08 13.20 2.72
CA SER A 46 -4.30 14.64 2.78
C SER A 46 -3.89 15.22 4.12
N TYR A 47 -3.22 16.36 4.10
CA TYR A 47 -2.89 17.12 5.31
C TYR A 47 -3.05 18.62 5.05
N LYS A 48 -3.19 19.40 6.13
CA LYS A 48 -3.26 20.86 6.03
C LYS A 48 -1.84 21.44 6.08
N ASP A 49 -1.57 22.40 5.22
CA ASP A 49 -0.33 23.16 5.20
C ASP A 49 -0.61 24.61 4.81
N GLN A 50 -0.19 25.57 5.65
CA GLN A 50 -0.33 27.02 5.43
C GLN A 50 -1.74 27.44 4.92
N GLY A 51 -2.80 26.87 5.52
CA GLY A 51 -4.20 27.17 5.15
C GLY A 51 -4.73 26.39 3.93
N ASN A 52 -3.87 25.71 3.19
CA ASN A 52 -4.25 24.85 2.06
C ASN A 52 -4.37 23.38 2.48
N ILE A 53 -5.02 22.56 1.65
CA ILE A 53 -5.00 21.11 1.80
C ILE A 53 -4.08 20.53 0.73
N ARG A 54 -2.97 19.92 1.15
CA ARG A 54 -2.10 19.15 0.28
C ARG A 54 -2.62 17.74 0.19
N ILE A 55 -2.65 17.20 -1.02
CA ILE A 55 -3.12 15.86 -1.27
C ILE A 55 -2.18 15.06 -2.16
N THR A 56 -2.10 13.77 -1.88
CA THR A 56 -1.25 12.82 -2.57
C THR A 56 -2.05 11.59 -2.94
N PRO A 57 -2.16 11.24 -4.24
CA PRO A 57 -2.72 9.97 -4.66
C PRO A 57 -1.85 8.80 -4.21
N THR A 58 -2.51 7.78 -3.68
CA THR A 58 -1.86 6.61 -3.12
C THR A 58 -2.52 5.36 -3.65
N THR A 59 -1.69 4.39 -3.99
CA THR A 59 -2.11 3.07 -4.44
C THR A 59 -1.76 2.05 -3.38
N GLY A 60 -2.51 0.95 -3.37
CA GLY A 60 -2.13 -0.21 -2.61
C GLY A 60 -2.78 -1.48 -3.13
N VAL A 61 -2.13 -2.58 -2.81
CA VAL A 61 -2.55 -3.93 -3.18
C VAL A 61 -2.66 -4.73 -1.90
N ARG A 62 -3.76 -5.47 -1.75
CA ARG A 62 -3.99 -6.37 -0.62
C ARG A 62 -4.05 -7.80 -1.11
N PHE A 63 -3.24 -8.65 -0.50
CA PHE A 63 -3.31 -10.10 -0.57
C PHE A 63 -3.81 -10.62 0.78
N ASN A 64 -5.06 -11.10 0.83
CA ASN A 64 -5.69 -11.54 2.08
C ASN A 64 -4.87 -12.64 2.78
N ASN A 65 -4.38 -13.62 2.03
CA ASN A 65 -3.53 -14.68 2.58
C ASN A 65 -2.23 -14.16 3.22
N ILE A 66 -1.63 -13.09 2.71
CA ILE A 66 -0.48 -12.44 3.36
C ILE A 66 -0.92 -11.71 4.63
N GLU A 67 -1.94 -10.88 4.53
CA GLU A 67 -2.38 -10.04 5.65
C GLU A 67 -2.93 -10.88 6.81
N ASP A 68 -3.66 -11.96 6.52
CA ASP A 68 -4.26 -12.82 7.53
C ASP A 68 -3.20 -13.55 8.36
N ILE A 69 -2.07 -13.95 7.76
CA ILE A 69 -0.92 -14.49 8.49
C ILE A 69 -0.21 -13.38 9.28
N PHE A 70 0.05 -12.23 8.64
CA PHE A 70 0.69 -11.09 9.29
C PHE A 70 -0.04 -10.67 10.58
N HIS A 71 -1.37 -10.63 10.55
CA HIS A 71 -2.20 -10.20 11.68
C HIS A 71 -2.27 -11.19 12.84
N GLN A 72 -1.80 -12.43 12.69
CA GLN A 72 -1.72 -13.37 13.80
C GLN A 72 -0.62 -12.98 14.81
N CYS A 73 0.42 -12.27 14.36
CA CYS A 73 1.57 -11.90 15.19
C CYS A 73 1.78 -10.38 15.32
N ALA A 74 1.16 -9.56 14.47
CA ALA A 74 1.42 -8.11 14.41
C ALA A 74 0.75 -7.30 15.55
N GLY A 75 -0.15 -7.89 16.34
CA GLY A 75 -0.79 -7.20 17.48
C GLY A 75 -1.77 -6.08 17.11
N PHE A 76 -2.28 -6.07 15.88
CA PHE A 76 -3.25 -5.07 15.42
C PHE A 76 -4.64 -5.32 16.03
N ASP A 77 -5.32 -4.25 16.46
CA ASP A 77 -6.76 -4.34 16.78
C ASP A 77 -7.54 -4.82 15.56
N GLU A 78 -8.55 -5.67 15.80
CA GLU A 78 -9.40 -6.28 14.77
C GLU A 78 -10.03 -5.25 13.80
N LYS A 79 -10.40 -4.07 14.32
CA LYS A 79 -10.98 -2.97 13.53
C LYS A 79 -10.03 -2.42 12.45
N TYR A 80 -8.72 -2.59 12.60
CA TYR A 80 -7.70 -2.10 11.67
C TYR A 80 -7.25 -3.16 10.66
N LYS A 81 -7.31 -4.46 11.03
CA LYS A 81 -6.81 -5.58 10.21
C LYS A 81 -7.38 -5.59 8.79
N LYS A 82 -8.70 -5.43 8.64
CA LYS A 82 -9.43 -5.48 7.36
C LYS A 82 -9.04 -4.40 6.33
N TYR A 83 -8.17 -3.46 6.70
CA TYR A 83 -7.79 -2.35 5.83
C TYR A 83 -6.29 -2.16 5.69
N THR A 84 -5.52 -3.09 6.24
CA THR A 84 -4.09 -3.16 5.95
C THR A 84 -3.87 -3.60 4.51
N LEU A 85 -2.70 -3.27 3.98
CA LEU A 85 -2.37 -3.46 2.58
C LEU A 85 -0.99 -4.10 2.51
N THR A 86 -0.83 -4.98 1.53
CA THR A 86 0.39 -5.77 1.33
C THR A 86 1.48 -4.96 0.67
N LEU A 87 1.12 -4.10 -0.28
CA LEU A 87 1.99 -3.08 -0.86
C LEU A 87 1.25 -1.74 -0.81
N VAL A 88 1.95 -0.68 -0.45
CA VAL A 88 1.41 0.69 -0.40
C VAL A 88 2.44 1.65 -0.93
N SER A 89 2.07 2.46 -1.91
CA SER A 89 2.97 3.51 -2.32
C SER A 89 2.19 4.71 -2.88
N GLU A 90 2.76 5.89 -2.68
CA GLU A 90 2.28 7.15 -3.24
C GLU A 90 2.82 7.30 -4.66
N ILE A 91 1.96 7.68 -5.62
CA ILE A 91 2.28 7.63 -7.06
C ILE A 91 3.62 8.27 -7.42
N TRP A 92 3.92 9.37 -6.75
CA TRP A 92 5.15 10.09 -6.99
C TRP A 92 6.44 9.32 -6.73
N ARG A 93 6.44 8.34 -5.82
CA ARG A 93 7.64 7.60 -5.41
C ARG A 93 8.25 6.79 -6.55
N TRP A 94 7.42 6.34 -7.50
CA TRP A 94 7.91 5.62 -8.68
C TRP A 94 7.93 6.46 -9.96
N LYS A 95 7.24 7.62 -10.01
CA LYS A 95 7.33 8.54 -11.17
C LYS A 95 8.69 9.26 -11.27
N LYS A 96 9.47 9.34 -10.18
CA LYS A 96 10.81 9.98 -10.15
C LYS A 96 10.85 11.39 -10.80
N THR A 97 9.78 12.17 -10.68
CA THR A 97 9.68 13.50 -11.31
C THR A 97 10.11 14.63 -10.36
N GLU A 98 10.86 15.63 -10.84
CA GLU A 98 11.47 16.67 -9.99
C GLU A 98 10.51 17.74 -9.41
N THR A 99 9.23 17.76 -9.78
CA THR A 99 8.29 18.85 -9.42
C THR A 99 7.16 18.39 -8.51
N SER A 100 6.74 19.29 -7.61
CA SER A 100 5.93 19.04 -6.41
C SER A 100 4.90 17.90 -6.53
N TYR A 101 5.16 16.82 -5.82
CA TYR A 101 4.42 15.55 -5.81
C TYR A 101 2.99 15.59 -5.24
N GLN A 102 2.46 16.78 -5.04
CA GLN A 102 1.24 17.01 -4.28
C GLN A 102 0.37 18.02 -5.01
N TYR A 103 -0.91 17.69 -5.09
CA TYR A 103 -1.91 18.64 -5.52
C TYR A 103 -2.30 19.53 -4.34
N ILE A 104 -2.62 20.79 -4.65
CA ILE A 104 -3.03 21.77 -3.65
C ILE A 104 -4.52 22.07 -3.87
N LEU A 105 -5.35 21.66 -2.91
CA LEU A 105 -6.74 22.07 -2.83
C LEU A 105 -6.82 23.37 -2.02
N LYS A 106 -7.22 24.46 -2.68
CA LYS A 106 -7.31 25.81 -2.11
C LYS A 106 -8.76 26.20 -1.81
N SER A 107 -9.66 25.92 -2.75
CA SER A 107 -11.09 26.24 -2.67
C SER A 107 -11.94 25.17 -3.34
N GLU A 108 -13.28 25.33 -3.33
CA GLU A 108 -14.18 24.46 -4.09
C GLU A 108 -13.98 24.63 -5.62
N ASP A 109 -13.55 25.81 -6.07
CA ASP A 109 -13.44 26.15 -7.49
C ASP A 109 -12.35 25.33 -8.19
N ASN A 110 -11.26 25.02 -7.49
CA ASN A 110 -10.15 24.27 -8.07
C ASN A 110 -10.31 22.75 -7.94
N VAL A 111 -11.38 22.25 -7.29
CA VAL A 111 -11.59 20.81 -7.07
C VAL A 111 -11.73 20.05 -8.39
N GLN A 112 -12.42 20.63 -9.38
CA GLN A 112 -12.65 19.99 -10.67
C GLN A 112 -11.33 19.71 -11.40
N ASP A 113 -10.45 20.71 -11.48
CA ASP A 113 -9.18 20.59 -12.19
C ASP A 113 -8.25 19.58 -11.51
N ILE A 114 -8.21 19.60 -10.18
CA ILE A 114 -7.44 18.63 -9.41
C ILE A 114 -8.01 17.21 -9.56
N ALA A 115 -9.34 17.06 -9.61
CA ALA A 115 -9.96 15.76 -9.87
C ALA A 115 -9.56 15.21 -11.24
N ILE A 116 -9.55 16.06 -12.28
CA ILE A 116 -9.14 15.67 -13.63
C ILE A 116 -7.68 15.19 -13.64
N GLN A 117 -6.77 15.93 -12.99
CA GLN A 117 -5.35 15.57 -12.93
C GLN A 117 -5.13 14.24 -12.18
N ILE A 118 -5.83 14.04 -11.06
CA ILE A 118 -5.72 12.79 -10.29
C ILE A 118 -6.30 11.60 -11.07
N VAL A 119 -7.41 11.81 -11.79
CA VAL A 119 -7.98 10.78 -12.67
C VAL A 119 -7.00 10.42 -13.78
N HIS A 120 -6.32 11.41 -14.37
CA HIS A 120 -5.27 11.16 -15.35
C HIS A 120 -4.14 10.29 -14.76
N ASP A 121 -3.60 10.66 -13.59
CA ASP A 121 -2.56 9.87 -12.92
C ASP A 121 -3.06 8.47 -12.49
N PHE A 122 -4.35 8.33 -12.19
CA PHE A 122 -4.94 7.02 -11.94
C PHE A 122 -4.89 6.13 -13.20
N TRP A 123 -5.32 6.65 -14.35
CA TRP A 123 -5.33 5.90 -15.61
C TRP A 123 -3.92 5.59 -16.10
N GLU A 124 -3.02 6.58 -16.03
CA GLU A 124 -1.66 6.44 -16.55
C GLU A 124 -0.73 5.66 -15.64
N ASP A 125 -0.84 5.81 -14.33
CA ASP A 125 0.15 5.26 -13.40
C ASP A 125 -0.45 4.20 -12.47
N ALA A 126 -1.60 4.47 -11.84
CA ALA A 126 -2.14 3.55 -10.84
C ALA A 126 -2.58 2.22 -11.46
N LEU A 127 -3.16 2.22 -12.66
CA LEU A 127 -3.54 0.96 -13.33
C LEU A 127 -2.32 0.09 -13.67
N LYS A 128 -1.25 0.68 -14.20
CA LYS A 128 0.01 -0.01 -14.48
C LYS A 128 0.63 -0.58 -13.20
N TYR A 129 0.55 0.16 -12.09
CA TYR A 129 0.96 -0.33 -10.78
C TYR A 129 0.21 -1.60 -10.38
N TYR A 130 -1.12 -1.64 -10.53
CA TYR A 130 -1.90 -2.82 -10.17
C TYR A 130 -1.61 -4.03 -11.06
N GLU A 131 -1.30 -3.82 -12.34
CA GLU A 131 -0.88 -4.89 -13.26
C GLU A 131 0.48 -5.49 -12.87
N SER A 132 1.43 -4.63 -12.47
CA SER A 132 2.77 -5.05 -12.02
C SER A 132 2.74 -5.88 -10.74
N TYR A 133 1.68 -5.77 -9.93
CA TYR A 133 1.57 -6.41 -8.62
C TYR A 133 0.27 -7.22 -8.44
N ALA A 134 -0.27 -7.77 -9.54
CA ALA A 134 -1.52 -8.51 -9.55
C ALA A 134 -1.41 -9.94 -8.98
N THR A 135 -0.19 -10.49 -8.90
CA THR A 135 0.07 -11.87 -8.49
C THR A 135 1.01 -11.97 -7.29
N LEU A 136 0.92 -13.10 -6.59
CA LEU A 136 1.74 -13.35 -5.41
C LEU A 136 3.24 -13.38 -5.73
N SER A 137 3.62 -13.96 -6.87
CA SER A 137 5.02 -14.02 -7.32
C SER A 137 5.61 -12.64 -7.63
N GLN A 138 4.79 -11.71 -8.15
CA GLN A 138 5.22 -10.32 -8.36
C GLN A 138 5.45 -9.61 -7.03
N VAL A 139 4.55 -9.80 -6.05
CA VAL A 139 4.72 -9.24 -4.70
C VAL A 139 5.94 -9.81 -3.99
N ASP A 140 6.14 -11.14 -4.06
CA ASP A 140 7.35 -11.79 -3.54
C ASP A 140 8.62 -11.20 -4.16
N SER A 141 8.63 -11.06 -5.49
CA SER A 141 9.76 -10.48 -6.22
C SER A 141 10.05 -9.05 -5.77
N GLU A 142 9.03 -8.20 -5.66
CA GLU A 142 9.17 -6.81 -5.22
C GLU A 142 9.73 -6.70 -3.80
N LEU A 143 9.25 -7.52 -2.88
CA LEU A 143 9.70 -7.45 -1.49
C LEU A 143 11.09 -8.06 -1.31
N ASN A 144 11.39 -9.17 -2.01
CA ASN A 144 12.48 -10.09 -1.67
C ASN A 144 13.61 -10.21 -2.70
N ASN A 145 13.53 -9.59 -3.88
CA ASN A 145 14.64 -9.66 -4.85
C ASN A 145 15.87 -8.85 -4.41
N ASP A 146 15.65 -7.70 -3.77
CA ASP A 146 16.70 -6.92 -3.09
C ASP A 146 16.34 -6.70 -1.62
N PRO A 147 16.45 -7.73 -0.76
CA PRO A 147 16.01 -7.67 0.63
C PRO A 147 16.84 -6.70 1.49
N SER A 148 18.05 -6.36 1.04
CA SER A 148 18.94 -5.38 1.68
C SER A 148 18.61 -3.93 1.33
N GLY A 149 18.13 -3.68 0.12
CA GLY A 149 17.85 -2.33 -0.38
C GLY A 149 16.66 -1.64 0.29
N GLU A 150 16.27 -0.49 -0.22
CA GLU A 150 15.02 0.18 0.14
C GLU A 150 13.84 -0.42 -0.62
N CYS A 151 12.63 -0.39 -0.03
CA CYS A 151 11.40 -0.76 -0.72
C CYS A 151 10.42 0.41 -0.67
N ILE A 152 10.17 1.02 -1.84
CA ILE A 152 9.28 2.18 -1.95
C ILE A 152 7.81 1.84 -1.66
N HIS A 153 7.47 0.55 -1.59
CA HIS A 153 6.12 0.03 -1.32
C HIS A 153 5.87 -0.36 0.14
N GLN A 154 6.93 -0.41 0.95
CA GLN A 154 6.88 -0.71 2.37
C GLN A 154 8.06 -0.01 3.07
N ILE A 155 7.84 1.26 3.43
CA ILE A 155 8.85 2.07 4.13
C ILE A 155 9.12 1.60 5.56
N MET A 156 8.17 0.87 6.16
CA MET A 156 8.34 0.31 7.50
C MET A 156 8.95 -1.07 7.38
N ASP A 157 10.15 -1.22 7.92
CA ASP A 157 10.92 -2.45 7.85
C ASP A 157 10.17 -3.66 8.43
N PHE A 158 9.50 -3.54 9.59
CA PHE A 158 8.65 -4.62 10.11
C PHE A 158 7.55 -5.05 9.11
N ALA A 159 6.90 -4.07 8.46
CA ALA A 159 5.86 -4.34 7.49
C ALA A 159 6.40 -5.05 6.25
N ARG A 160 7.57 -4.62 5.75
CA ARG A 160 8.27 -5.24 4.62
C ARG A 160 8.73 -6.64 4.96
N CYS A 161 9.54 -6.80 5.99
CA CYS A 161 10.19 -8.06 6.36
C CYS A 161 9.14 -9.15 6.60
N SER A 162 8.10 -8.83 7.37
CA SER A 162 7.03 -9.78 7.70
C SER A 162 6.23 -10.21 6.47
N ARG A 163 5.78 -9.26 5.65
CA ARG A 163 5.03 -9.59 4.41
C ARG A 163 5.91 -10.28 3.37
N GLY A 164 7.19 -9.91 3.32
CA GLY A 164 8.21 -10.50 2.46
C GLY A 164 8.40 -11.98 2.75
N ILE A 165 8.63 -12.37 4.02
CA ILE A 165 8.77 -13.80 4.34
C ILE A 165 7.47 -14.58 4.06
N ILE A 166 6.30 -14.01 4.33
CA ILE A 166 5.03 -14.68 4.07
C ILE A 166 4.88 -14.91 2.55
N ALA A 167 5.13 -13.88 1.74
CA ALA A 167 5.10 -14.00 0.27
C ALA A 167 6.10 -15.05 -0.22
N ALA A 168 7.34 -15.04 0.28
CA ALA A 168 8.38 -16.00 -0.08
C ALA A 168 7.99 -17.43 0.24
N LYS A 169 7.40 -17.67 1.43
CA LYS A 169 6.94 -19.01 1.81
C LYS A 169 5.81 -19.48 0.90
N LEU A 170 4.79 -18.65 0.69
CA LEU A 170 3.65 -19.01 -0.16
C LEU A 170 4.03 -19.22 -1.64
N CYS A 171 5.13 -18.62 -2.08
CA CYS A 171 5.72 -18.84 -3.40
C CYS A 171 6.73 -20.00 -3.47
N ASN A 172 6.96 -20.74 -2.36
CA ASN A 172 7.98 -21.79 -2.27
C ASN A 172 9.37 -21.33 -2.73
N ARG A 173 9.77 -20.12 -2.31
CA ARG A 173 11.02 -19.50 -2.77
C ARG A 173 12.23 -20.31 -2.29
N HIS A 174 13.10 -20.70 -3.22
CA HIS A 174 14.24 -21.60 -2.96
C HIS A 174 15.23 -21.09 -1.91
N ASN A 175 15.37 -19.77 -1.75
CA ASN A 175 16.28 -19.15 -0.79
C ASN A 175 15.57 -18.62 0.48
N TYR A 176 14.40 -19.17 0.81
CA TYR A 176 13.58 -18.74 1.96
C TYR A 176 14.37 -18.62 3.26
N GLU A 177 15.13 -19.65 3.66
CA GLU A 177 15.89 -19.63 4.92
C GLU A 177 16.94 -18.51 4.96
N LYS A 178 17.57 -18.21 3.82
CA LYS A 178 18.50 -17.08 3.71
C LYS A 178 17.77 -15.74 3.86
N LEU A 179 16.57 -15.60 3.31
CA LEU A 179 15.75 -14.40 3.48
C LEU A 179 15.33 -14.19 4.93
N VAL A 180 14.96 -15.26 5.63
CA VAL A 180 14.63 -15.19 7.07
C VAL A 180 15.81 -14.64 7.86
N GLN A 181 17.03 -15.10 7.59
CA GLN A 181 18.24 -14.60 8.26
C GLN A 181 18.47 -13.10 8.01
N ILE A 182 18.40 -12.66 6.74
CA ILE A 182 18.59 -11.26 6.36
C ILE A 182 17.57 -10.35 7.07
N TYR A 183 16.30 -10.74 7.05
CA TYR A 183 15.25 -9.95 7.68
C TYR A 183 15.28 -10.00 9.21
N ARG A 184 15.67 -11.12 9.82
CA ARG A 184 15.88 -11.20 11.26
C ARG A 184 16.97 -10.23 11.72
N GLU A 185 18.10 -10.17 10.99
CA GLU A 185 19.18 -9.22 11.27
C GLU A 185 18.69 -7.77 11.14
N ARG A 186 17.90 -7.47 10.10
CA ARG A 186 17.30 -6.15 9.92
C ARG A 186 16.37 -5.78 11.08
N MET A 187 15.53 -6.70 11.54
CA MET A 187 14.63 -6.49 12.69
C MET A 187 15.40 -6.29 13.99
N LEU A 188 16.52 -6.98 14.19
CA LEU A 188 17.36 -6.83 15.38
C LEU A 188 17.96 -5.40 15.46
N ASN A 189 18.36 -4.86 14.31
CA ASN A 189 19.01 -3.55 14.23
C ASN A 189 18.00 -2.39 14.26
N GLN A 190 16.76 -2.60 13.81
CA GLN A 190 15.71 -1.58 13.82
C GLN A 190 15.07 -1.46 15.21
N ASP A 191 14.87 -0.22 15.68
CA ASP A 191 14.13 0.08 16.93
C ASP A 191 14.58 -0.77 18.14
N LYS A 192 15.88 -1.12 18.18
CA LYS A 192 16.49 -2.00 19.20
C LYS A 192 15.81 -3.37 19.31
N GLY A 193 15.33 -3.93 18.19
CA GLY A 193 14.71 -5.24 18.17
C GLY A 193 13.23 -5.25 18.58
N PHE A 194 12.57 -4.10 18.68
CA PHE A 194 11.19 -4.01 19.18
C PHE A 194 10.22 -4.97 18.48
N TYR A 195 10.32 -5.12 17.16
CA TYR A 195 9.45 -5.98 16.36
C TYR A 195 9.97 -7.41 16.14
N LEU A 196 11.13 -7.76 16.70
CA LEU A 196 11.78 -9.05 16.45
C LEU A 196 10.91 -10.24 16.90
N SER A 197 10.26 -10.14 18.06
CA SER A 197 9.39 -11.20 18.57
C SER A 197 8.15 -11.43 17.69
N SER A 198 7.53 -10.36 17.18
CA SER A 198 6.43 -10.47 16.22
C SER A 198 6.89 -11.07 14.90
N PHE A 199 8.08 -10.72 14.42
CA PHE A 199 8.65 -11.31 13.21
C PHE A 199 8.94 -12.82 13.40
N ASP A 200 9.58 -13.21 14.50
CA ASP A 200 9.89 -14.62 14.80
C ASP A 200 8.61 -15.47 14.99
N CYS A 201 7.55 -14.89 15.56
CA CYS A 201 6.23 -15.51 15.59
C CYS A 201 5.74 -15.87 14.18
N ILE A 202 5.90 -14.98 13.19
CA ILE A 202 5.50 -15.25 11.80
C ILE A 202 6.36 -16.35 11.20
N VAL A 203 7.69 -16.31 11.39
CA VAL A 203 8.60 -17.36 10.90
C VAL A 203 8.20 -18.73 11.44
N ASN A 204 7.84 -18.82 12.72
CA ASN A 204 7.41 -20.05 13.36
C ASN A 204 6.06 -20.54 12.78
N LEU A 205 5.09 -19.64 12.59
CA LEU A 205 3.81 -20.00 11.95
C LEU A 205 3.98 -20.58 10.54
N LEU A 206 4.99 -20.13 9.80
CA LEU A 206 5.30 -20.60 8.45
C LEU A 206 6.15 -21.89 8.42
N SER A 207 6.57 -22.39 9.59
CA SER A 207 7.39 -23.60 9.72
C SER A 207 6.59 -24.84 10.11
N CYS A 208 5.35 -24.64 10.56
CA CYS A 208 4.35 -25.70 10.80
C CYS A 208 3.64 -26.09 9.50
#